data_AF-A0A916S1H7-F1
#
_entry.id   AF-A0A916S1H7-F1
#
_cell.length_a   1.000
_cell.length_b   1.000
_cell.length_c   1.000
_cell.angle_alpha   90.00
_cell.angle_beta   90.00
_cell.angle_gamma   90.00
#
_symmetry.space_group_name_H-M   'P 1'
#
loop_
_entity.id
_entity.type
_entity.pdbx_description
1 polymer ?
#
loop_
_entity_poly.entity_id
_entity_poly.type
_entity_poly.pdbx_seq_one_letter_code
_entity_poly.pdbx_strand_id
1 'polypeptide(L)'
;MPLFIKDPTVDLLAEQLRLRTGARTKTDAVRTALMHELERIEGETPLREKLSALRQRARERLGPPVRGVDMKKLMDELWEEGE
;
A
#
# COMPACT_ATOMS: atom_id res chain seq x y z
N MET A 1 -29.96 -7.96 0.66
CA MET A 1 -30.51 -8.70 -0.49
C MET A 1 -29.56 -9.82 -0.87
N PRO A 2 -30.07 -11.01 -1.26
CA PRO A 2 -29.23 -12.09 -1.75
C PRO A 2 -28.61 -11.70 -3.09
N LEU A 3 -27.30 -11.92 -3.24
CA LEU A 3 -26.59 -11.74 -4.51
C LEU A 3 -26.95 -12.90 -5.44
N PHE A 4 -27.55 -12.61 -6.59
CA PHE A 4 -27.91 -13.63 -7.58
C PHE A 4 -26.88 -13.64 -8.71
N ILE A 5 -26.07 -14.70 -8.77
CA ILE A 5 -25.02 -14.87 -9.77
C ILE A 5 -25.54 -15.86 -10.81
N LYS A 6 -25.64 -15.41 -12.07
CA LYS A 6 -26.13 -16.26 -13.18
C LYS A 6 -25.07 -17.23 -13.70
N ASP A 7 -23.80 -16.86 -13.57
CA ASP A 7 -22.67 -17.66 -14.03
C ASP A 7 -22.27 -18.67 -12.92
N PRO A 8 -22.33 -19.99 -13.19
CA PRO A 8 -22.01 -21.01 -12.19
C PRO A 8 -20.53 -20.96 -11.76
N THR A 9 -19.63 -20.51 -12.62
CA THR A 9 -18.20 -20.39 -12.28
C THR A 9 -17.97 -19.29 -11.25
N VAL A 10 -18.67 -18.16 -11.39
CA VAL A 10 -18.59 -17.02 -10.47
C VAL A 10 -19.27 -17.34 -9.14
N ASP A 11 -20.37 -18.12 -9.16
CA ASP A 11 -21.02 -18.56 -7.91
C ASP A 11 -20.11 -19.49 -7.08
N LEU A 12 -19.38 -20.40 -7.76
CA LEU A 12 -18.37 -21.24 -7.11
C LEU A 12 -17.22 -20.42 -6.51
N LEU A 13 -16.77 -19.36 -7.19
CA LEU A 13 -15.76 -18.46 -6.66
C LEU A 13 -16.27 -17.69 -5.43
N ALA A 14 -17.51 -17.20 -5.47
CA ALA A 14 -18.13 -16.52 -4.34
C ALA A 14 -18.28 -17.44 -3.12
N GLU A 15 -18.62 -18.72 -3.33
CA GLU A 15 -18.65 -19.71 -2.25
C GLU A 15 -17.28 -20.03 -1.68
N GLN A 16 -16.27 -20.24 -2.54
CA GLN A 16 -14.90 -20.46 -2.08
C GLN A 16 -14.39 -19.27 -1.27
N LEU A 17 -14.65 -18.06 -1.74
CA LEU A 17 -14.30 -16.83 -1.05
C LEU A 17 -14.99 -16.75 0.32
N ARG A 18 -16.30 -17.05 0.39
CA ARG A 18 -17.06 -17.09 1.65
C ARG A 18 -16.46 -18.09 2.64
N LEU A 19 -16.11 -19.30 2.19
CA LEU A 19 -15.49 -20.33 3.03
C LEU A 19 -14.11 -19.91 3.54
N ARG A 20 -13.30 -19.28 2.70
CA ARG A 20 -11.94 -18.81 3.06
C ARG A 20 -11.95 -17.61 4.00
N THR A 21 -12.90 -16.70 3.81
CA THR A 21 -13.02 -15.47 4.62
C THR A 21 -13.86 -15.67 5.88
N GLY A 22 -14.59 -16.79 6.01
CA GLY A 22 -15.50 -17.06 7.12
C GLY A 22 -16.75 -16.17 7.11
N ALA A 23 -17.05 -15.51 5.98
CA ALA A 23 -18.20 -14.63 5.88
C ALA A 23 -19.52 -15.39 6.01
N ARG A 24 -20.51 -14.76 6.67
CA ARG A 24 -21.83 -15.36 6.91
C ARG A 24 -22.62 -15.58 5.62
N THR A 25 -22.51 -14.67 4.66
CA THR A 25 -23.24 -14.73 3.39
C THR A 25 -22.30 -14.55 2.20
N LYS A 26 -22.68 -15.08 1.02
CA LYS A 26 -21.93 -14.85 -0.22
C LYS A 26 -21.84 -13.36 -0.55
N THR A 27 -22.93 -12.62 -0.29
CA THR A 27 -23.00 -11.17 -0.50
C THR A 27 -21.96 -10.42 0.33
N ASP A 28 -21.79 -10.79 1.61
CA ASP A 28 -20.81 -10.14 2.47
C ASP A 28 -19.38 -10.46 2.02
N ALA A 29 -19.11 -11.71 1.66
CA ALA A 29 -17.81 -12.13 1.14
C ALA A 29 -17.42 -11.32 -0.12
N VAL A 30 -18.34 -11.23 -1.08
CA VAL A 30 -18.14 -10.52 -2.35
C VAL A 30 -18.01 -9.02 -2.12
N ARG A 31 -18.83 -8.43 -1.24
CA ARG A 31 -18.73 -7.00 -0.89
C ARG A 31 -17.35 -6.67 -0.35
N THR A 32 -16.85 -7.45 0.60
CA THR A 32 -15.52 -7.23 1.19
C THR A 32 -14.41 -7.38 0.15
N ALA A 33 -14.48 -8.39 -0.71
CA ALA A 33 -13.48 -8.56 -1.77
C ALA A 33 -13.47 -7.40 -2.77
N LEU A 34 -14.64 -6.90 -3.18
CA LEU A 34 -14.75 -5.74 -4.06
C LEU A 34 -14.22 -4.47 -3.39
N MET A 35 -14.51 -4.29 -2.10
CA MET A 35 -14.01 -3.16 -1.33
C MET A 35 -12.47 -3.18 -1.26
N HIS A 36 -11.87 -4.33 -0.94
CA HIS A 36 -10.41 -4.46 -0.91
C HIS A 36 -9.78 -4.24 -2.30
N GLU A 37 -10.44 -4.68 -3.37
CA GLU A 37 -9.92 -4.46 -4.72
C GLU A 37 -9.99 -2.98 -5.10
N LEU A 38 -11.09 -2.29 -4.77
CA LEU A 38 -11.19 -0.85 -4.94
C LEU A 38 -10.13 -0.11 -4.13
N GLU A 39 -9.95 -0.46 -2.85
CA GLU A 39 -8.89 0.08 -2.01
C GLU A 39 -7.49 -0.21 -2.57
N ARG A 40 -7.28 -1.36 -3.21
CA ARG A 40 -6.00 -1.69 -3.85
C ARG A 40 -5.74 -0.81 -5.07
N ILE A 41 -6.76 -0.56 -5.88
CA ILE A 41 -6.69 0.31 -7.06
C ILE A 41 -6.53 1.78 -6.64
N GLU A 42 -7.28 2.23 -5.63
CA GLU A 42 -7.20 3.60 -5.09
C GLU A 42 -5.89 3.82 -4.30
N GLY A 43 -5.42 2.80 -3.59
CA GLY A 43 -4.18 2.77 -2.81
C GLY A 43 -2.92 2.51 -3.64
N GLU A 44 -3.07 2.18 -4.93
CA GLU A 44 -2.04 2.29 -5.96
C GLU A 44 -1.72 3.76 -6.27
N THR A 45 -1.53 4.57 -5.22
CA THR A 45 -0.88 5.86 -5.35
C THR A 45 0.49 5.60 -5.98
N PRO A 46 0.82 6.24 -7.12
CA PRO A 46 2.06 5.97 -7.81
C PRO A 46 3.23 6.20 -6.86
N LEU A 47 4.25 5.35 -6.97
CA LEU A 47 5.41 5.33 -6.08
C LEU A 47 6.04 6.72 -5.91
N ARG A 48 5.95 7.55 -6.96
CA ARG A 48 6.40 8.94 -7.00
C ARG A 48 5.66 9.84 -5.99
N GLU A 49 4.35 9.69 -5.84
CA GLU A 49 3.52 10.45 -4.90
C GLU A 49 3.74 9.99 -3.45
N LYS A 50 3.93 8.68 -3.24
CA LYS A 50 4.35 8.14 -1.93
C LYS A 50 5.71 8.71 -1.51
N LEU A 51 6.66 8.78 -2.43
CA LEU A 51 7.99 9.34 -2.18
C LEU A 51 7.96 10.86 -1.94
N SER A 52 7.11 11.61 -2.65
CA SER A 52 6.99 13.05 -2.42
C SER A 52 6.40 13.36 -1.05
N ALA A 53 5.37 12.61 -0.62
CA ALA A 53 4.79 12.76 0.72
C ALA A 53 5.83 12.44 1.82
N LEU A 54 6.64 11.40 1.62
CA LEU A 54 7.72 11.06 2.54
C LEU A 54 8.80 12.16 2.59
N ARG A 55 9.25 12.65 1.43
CA ARG A 55 10.23 13.74 1.32
C ARG A 55 9.73 15.03 1.98
N GLN A 56 8.45 15.33 1.86
CA GLN A 56 7.85 16.50 2.49
C GLN A 56 7.86 16.38 4.02
N ARG A 57 7.40 15.24 4.56
CA ARG A 57 7.48 14.96 6.00
C ARG A 57 8.91 15.00 6.54
N ALA A 58 9.88 14.49 5.77
CA ALA A 58 11.29 14.54 6.12
C ALA A 58 11.80 15.98 6.20
N ARG A 59 11.45 16.85 5.23
CA ARG A 59 11.82 18.28 5.27
C ARG A 59 11.18 19.03 6.44
N GLU A 60 9.93 18.74 6.75
CA GLU A 60 9.23 19.36 7.89
C GLU A 60 9.88 19.01 9.23
N ARG A 61 10.34 17.76 9.40
CA ARG A 61 10.95 17.29 10.66
C ARG A 61 12.44 17.59 10.79
N LEU A 62 13.20 17.39 9.72
CA LEU A 62 14.67 17.53 9.72
C LEU A 62 15.13 18.95 9.36
N GLY A 63 14.22 19.78 8.83
CA GLY A 63 14.54 21.11 8.36
C GLY A 63 15.15 21.12 6.95
N PRO A 64 15.52 22.31 6.45
CA PRO A 64 16.15 22.44 5.14
C PRO A 64 17.54 21.80 5.11
N PRO A 65 17.99 21.30 3.95
CA PRO A 65 19.35 20.78 3.81
C PRO A 65 20.37 21.86 4.17
N VAL A 66 21.36 21.49 4.98
CA VAL A 66 22.45 22.38 5.38
C VAL A 66 23.26 22.74 4.14
N ARG A 67 23.26 24.02 3.76
CA ARG A 67 24.00 24.49 2.57
C ARG A 67 25.50 24.44 2.85
N GLY A 68 26.28 24.04 1.85
CA GLY A 68 27.74 24.00 1.94
C GLY A 68 28.32 22.75 2.59
N VAL A 69 27.47 21.80 3.03
CA VAL A 69 27.92 20.50 3.51
C VAL A 69 27.84 19.49 2.37
N ASP A 70 28.99 18.97 1.96
CA ASP A 70 29.04 17.79 1.10
C ASP A 70 28.82 16.55 1.96
N MET A 71 27.56 16.11 2.03
CA MET A 71 27.17 14.94 2.82
C MET A 71 27.85 13.66 2.35
N LYS A 72 28.27 13.58 1.08
CA LYS A 72 28.98 12.40 0.59
C LYS A 72 30.39 12.38 1.19
N LYS A 73 31.13 13.48 1.05
CA LYS A 73 32.48 13.58 1.60
C LYS A 73 32.51 13.35 3.11
N LEU A 74 31.55 13.92 3.84
CA LEU A 74 31.41 13.71 5.29
C LEU A 74 31.16 12.23 5.64
N MET A 75 30.32 11.54 4.88
CA MET A 75 30.06 10.12 5.13
C MET A 75 31.29 9.28 4.79
N ASP A 76 31.92 9.52 3.64
CA ASP A 76 33.12 8.81 3.22
C ASP A 76 34.23 8.94 4.30
N GLU A 77 34.46 10.14 4.85
CA GLU A 77 35.40 10.37 5.97
C GLU A 77 35.02 9.58 7.25
N LEU A 78 33.73 9.54 7.62
CA LEU A 78 33.25 8.78 8.79
C LEU A 78 33.36 7.26 8.62
N TRP A 79 33.27 6.76 7.38
CA TRP A 79 33.43 5.35 7.07
C TRP A 79 34.91 4.94 7.03
N GLU A 80 35.81 5.83 6.59
CA GLU A 80 37.27 5.61 6.59
C GLU A 80 37.90 5.76 7.98
N GLU A 81 37.35 6.59 8.89
CA GLU A 81 37.81 6.70 10.29
C GLU A 81 37.51 5.46 11.16
N GLY A 82 36.66 4.55 10.67
CA GLY A 82 36.25 3.33 11.37
C GLY A 82 37.16 2.10 11.15
N GLU A 83 38.22 2.25 10.36
CA GLU A 83 39.27 1.24 10.07
C GLU A 83 40.57 1.53 10.86
#